data_AF-A0A432U755-F1
#
_entry.id   AF-A0A432U755-F1
#
_cell.length_a   1.000
_cell.length_b   1.000
_cell.length_c   1.000
_cell.angle_alpha   90.00
_cell.angle_beta   90.00
_cell.angle_gamma   90.00
#
_symmetry.space_group_name_H-M   'P 1'
#
loop_
_entity.id
_entity.type
_entity.pdbx_description
1 polymer ?
#
loop_
_entity_poly.entity_id
_entity_poly.type
_entity_poly.pdbx_seq_one_letter_code
_entity_poly.pdbx_strand_id
1 'polypeptide(L)'
;MSKKIRTTALSAAVTLVLGLSLTANAQTASEVVNKAINAGKNALYADAPEWMQRTSIEIQVEENFKPTIELETVQPIMQNSKDDMVFYQLNARTRDSKKSYNIGLGYRNIVSDNIMYGINTFYDYSADQKHKRSSIGLEAISNDFEARANVYNAITGRKTVATDSYEQALNGWDVEVGGSIIPSNKN
;
A
#
# COMPACT_ATOMS: atom_id res chain seq x y z
N MET A 1 -16.62 29.10 13.58
CA MET A 1 -17.76 28.19 13.35
C MET A 1 -17.24 26.76 13.35
N SER A 2 -17.41 26.00 14.43
CA SER A 2 -16.92 24.62 14.50
C SER A 2 -17.86 23.71 13.70
N LYS A 3 -17.32 23.03 12.68
CA LYS A 3 -18.04 21.96 11.99
C LYS A 3 -18.14 20.80 12.98
N LYS A 4 -19.35 20.56 13.50
CA LYS A 4 -19.72 19.32 14.20
C LYS A 4 -19.49 18.16 13.22
N ILE A 5 -18.31 17.53 13.30
CA ILE A 5 -18.07 16.24 12.66
C ILE A 5 -19.07 15.27 13.31
N ARG A 6 -19.96 14.77 12.47
CA ARG A 6 -21.19 14.07 12.83
C ARG A 6 -20.86 12.82 13.66
N THR A 7 -21.31 12.82 14.92
CA THR A 7 -21.40 11.66 15.82
C THR A 7 -22.14 10.46 15.21
N THR A 8 -22.87 10.68 14.11
CA THR A 8 -23.63 9.68 13.35
C THR A 8 -22.76 8.73 12.52
N ALA A 9 -21.59 9.18 12.02
CA ALA A 9 -20.69 8.30 11.25
C ALA A 9 -19.99 7.29 12.18
N LEU A 10 -19.65 7.73 13.40
CA LEU A 10 -19.09 6.86 14.42
C LEU A 10 -20.11 5.81 14.89
N SER A 11 -21.40 6.17 14.98
CA SER A 11 -22.44 5.21 15.36
C SER A 11 -22.69 4.16 14.29
N ALA A 12 -22.60 4.49 12.99
CA ALA A 12 -22.76 3.50 11.92
C ALA A 12 -21.60 2.48 11.89
N ALA A 13 -20.36 2.95 12.10
CA ALA A 13 -19.19 2.08 12.20
C ALA A 13 -19.24 1.17 13.45
N VAL A 14 -19.73 1.68 14.58
CA VAL A 14 -19.91 0.89 15.82
C VAL A 14 -21.07 -0.11 15.71
N THR A 15 -22.16 0.24 15.02
CA THR A 15 -23.29 -0.69 14.78
C THR A 15 -22.91 -1.83 13.82
N LEU A 16 -21.97 -1.63 12.89
CA LEU A 16 -21.52 -2.67 11.95
C LEU A 16 -20.83 -3.85 12.65
N VAL A 17 -20.19 -3.61 13.80
CA VAL A 17 -19.51 -4.65 14.60
C VAL A 17 -20.51 -5.62 15.22
N LEU A 18 -21.75 -5.19 15.50
CA LEU A 18 -22.79 -6.04 16.11
C LEU A 18 -23.59 -6.86 15.09
N GLY A 19 -23.38 -6.63 13.78
CA GLY A 19 -24.13 -7.26 12.69
C GLY A 19 -23.39 -8.36 11.94
N LEU A 20 -22.24 -8.85 12.45
CA LEU A 20 -21.57 -10.02 11.88
C LEU A 20 -22.49 -11.23 11.98
N SER A 21 -23.22 -11.50 10.89
CA SER A 21 -23.94 -12.74 10.70
C SER A 21 -22.95 -13.89 10.85
N LEU A 22 -23.15 -14.67 11.91
CA LEU A 22 -22.46 -15.94 12.15
C LEU A 22 -22.97 -16.95 11.11
N THR A 23 -22.53 -16.81 9.87
CA THR A 23 -22.64 -17.90 8.89
C THR A 23 -21.77 -19.03 9.39
N ALA A 24 -22.35 -20.22 9.55
CA ALA A 24 -21.76 -21.42 10.14
C ALA A 24 -20.62 -22.04 9.30
N ASN A 25 -19.58 -21.26 9.00
CA ASN A 25 -18.27 -21.79 8.63
C ASN A 25 -17.41 -21.84 9.89
N ALA A 26 -16.55 -22.85 10.01
CA ALA A 26 -15.54 -22.95 11.05
C ALA A 26 -14.45 -21.89 10.84
N GLN A 27 -14.82 -20.61 10.99
CA GLN A 27 -13.91 -19.48 10.83
C GLN A 27 -13.07 -19.34 12.09
N THR A 28 -11.77 -19.15 11.92
CA THR A 28 -10.90 -18.82 13.06
C THR A 28 -11.27 -17.44 13.63
N ALA A 29 -10.90 -17.18 14.89
CA ALA A 29 -11.16 -15.87 15.50
C ALA A 29 -10.53 -14.72 14.68
N SER A 30 -9.35 -14.93 14.09
CA SER A 30 -8.67 -13.97 13.23
C SER A 30 -9.43 -13.69 11.92
N GLU A 31 -10.07 -14.69 11.31
CA GLU A 31 -10.90 -14.50 10.11
C GLU A 31 -12.12 -13.62 10.38
N VAL A 32 -12.83 -13.87 11.49
CA VAL A 32 -13.98 -13.05 11.89
C VAL A 32 -13.56 -11.60 12.13
N VAL A 33 -12.41 -11.39 12.79
CA VAL A 33 -11.82 -10.06 13.02
C VAL A 33 -11.46 -9.39 11.69
N ASN A 34 -10.79 -10.09 10.77
CA ASN A 34 -10.43 -9.54 9.45
C ASN A 34 -11.67 -9.15 8.63
N LYS A 35 -12.74 -9.95 8.68
CA LYS A 35 -14.02 -9.61 8.03
C LYS A 35 -14.63 -8.34 8.60
N ALA A 36 -14.62 -8.19 9.93
CA ALA A 36 -15.09 -6.98 10.62
C ALA A 36 -14.28 -5.74 10.21
N ILE A 37 -12.96 -5.87 10.19
CA ILE A 37 -12.04 -4.80 9.80
C ILE A 37 -12.28 -4.36 8.35
N ASN A 38 -12.41 -5.31 7.43
CA ASN A 38 -12.69 -5.01 6.02
C ASN A 38 -14.04 -4.33 5.82
N ALA A 39 -15.08 -4.75 6.56
CA ALA A 39 -16.38 -4.08 6.52
C ALA A 39 -16.30 -2.63 7.02
N GLY A 40 -15.57 -2.39 8.11
CA GLY A 40 -15.31 -1.04 8.63
C GLY A 40 -14.50 -0.18 7.65
N LYS A 41 -13.47 -0.76 7.02
CA LYS A 41 -12.64 -0.11 6.00
C LYS A 41 -13.49 0.38 4.82
N ASN A 42 -14.34 -0.48 4.27
CA ASN A 42 -15.22 -0.12 3.16
C ASN A 42 -16.17 1.05 3.52
N ALA A 43 -16.67 1.07 4.77
CA ALA A 43 -17.50 2.17 5.24
C ALA A 43 -16.72 3.49 5.38
N LEU A 44 -15.43 3.45 5.73
CA LEU A 44 -14.58 4.65 5.77
C LEU A 44 -14.41 5.27 4.39
N TYR A 45 -14.31 4.46 3.33
CA TYR A 45 -14.10 4.93 1.96
C TYR A 45 -15.36 5.45 1.26
N ALA A 46 -16.56 5.05 1.68
CA ALA A 46 -17.81 5.35 0.98
C ALA A 46 -18.06 6.85 0.76
N ASP A 47 -17.78 7.68 1.76
CA ASP A 47 -17.94 9.15 1.70
C ASP A 47 -16.60 9.89 1.92
N ALA A 48 -15.49 9.22 1.61
CA ALA A 48 -14.16 9.73 1.88
C ALA A 48 -13.79 10.92 0.97
N PRO A 49 -13.09 11.94 1.49
CA PRO A 49 -12.53 13.01 0.67
C PRO A 49 -11.49 12.45 -0.33
N GLU A 50 -11.23 13.17 -1.41
CA GLU A 50 -10.39 12.69 -2.53
C GLU A 50 -9.00 12.21 -2.10
N TRP A 51 -8.32 12.93 -1.19
CA TRP A 51 -7.00 12.51 -0.68
C TRP A 51 -7.05 11.15 0.01
N MET A 52 -8.17 10.83 0.67
CA MET A 52 -8.36 9.55 1.34
C MET A 52 -8.68 8.46 0.31
N GLN A 53 -9.37 8.78 -0.79
CA GLN A 53 -9.54 7.82 -1.89
C GLN A 53 -8.20 7.42 -2.54
N ARG A 54 -7.19 8.29 -2.46
CA ARG A 54 -5.80 8.00 -2.87
C ARG A 54 -4.90 7.51 -1.72
N THR A 55 -5.51 7.10 -0.60
CA THR A 55 -4.83 6.56 0.57
C THR A 55 -5.38 5.16 0.87
N SER A 56 -4.55 4.14 0.78
CA SER A 56 -4.87 2.78 1.19
C SER A 56 -4.53 2.55 2.67
N ILE A 57 -5.46 1.97 3.43
CA ILE A 57 -5.25 1.50 4.80
C ILE A 57 -5.52 0.00 4.79
N GLU A 58 -4.49 -0.82 4.99
CA GLU A 58 -4.63 -2.26 5.12
C GLU A 58 -4.37 -2.65 6.58
N ILE A 59 -5.29 -3.43 7.15
CA ILE A 59 -5.15 -3.96 8.50
C ILE A 59 -5.53 -5.44 8.43
N GLN A 60 -4.57 -6.28 8.75
CA GLN A 60 -4.73 -7.73 8.76
C GLN A 60 -4.28 -8.29 10.09
N VAL A 61 -5.04 -9.21 10.65
CA VAL A 61 -4.71 -9.92 11.88
C VAL A 61 -4.38 -11.38 11.51
N GLU A 62 -3.14 -11.78 11.77
CA GLU A 62 -2.69 -13.17 11.59
C GLU A 62 -3.23 -14.06 12.73
N GLU A 63 -2.99 -15.37 12.65
CA GLU A 63 -3.25 -16.29 13.77
C GLU A 63 -2.45 -15.85 15.02
N ASN A 64 -3.03 -16.06 16.21
CA ASN A 64 -2.52 -15.54 17.50
C ASN A 64 -2.59 -14.01 17.66
N PHE A 65 -3.48 -13.34 16.93
CA PHE A 65 -3.75 -11.90 17.07
C PHE A 65 -2.52 -11.01 16.82
N LYS A 66 -1.68 -11.37 15.85
CA LYS A 66 -0.58 -10.51 15.40
C LYS A 66 -1.05 -9.57 14.29
N PRO A 67 -1.19 -8.26 14.55
CA PRO A 67 -1.64 -7.33 13.53
C PRO A 67 -0.50 -6.91 12.59
N THR A 68 -0.81 -6.86 11.32
CA THR A 68 -0.08 -6.11 10.29
C THR A 68 -0.94 -4.91 9.92
N ILE A 69 -0.34 -3.72 9.96
CA ILE A 69 -0.98 -2.47 9.55
C ILE A 69 -0.10 -1.82 8.49
N GLU A 70 -0.71 -1.41 7.40
CA GLU A 70 -0.09 -0.70 6.31
C GLU A 70 -0.93 0.52 5.93
N LEU A 71 -0.25 1.64 5.79
CA LEU A 71 -0.80 2.89 5.29
C LEU A 71 0.02 3.27 4.07
N GLU A 72 -0.63 3.44 2.94
CA GLU A 72 -0.02 3.96 1.73
C GLU A 72 -0.83 5.14 1.21
N THR A 73 -0.17 6.19 0.75
CA THR A 73 -0.83 7.33 0.11
C THR A 73 -0.05 7.80 -1.10
N VAL A 74 -0.74 8.03 -2.20
CA VAL A 74 -0.18 8.54 -3.46
C VAL A 74 -0.91 9.82 -3.82
N GLN A 75 -0.24 10.96 -3.68
CA GLN A 75 -0.90 12.26 -3.85
C GLN A 75 -0.27 13.05 -4.99
N PRO A 76 -1.08 13.70 -5.84
CA PRO A 76 -0.55 14.56 -6.89
C PRO A 76 0.08 15.80 -6.25
N ILE A 77 1.28 16.16 -6.70
CA ILE A 77 1.90 17.46 -6.45
C ILE A 77 1.51 18.41 -7.58
N MET A 78 1.59 17.91 -8.81
CA MET A 78 1.23 18.65 -10.02
C MET A 78 0.48 17.72 -10.96
N GLN A 79 -0.60 18.24 -11.53
CA GLN A 79 -1.37 17.58 -12.57
C GLN A 79 -1.68 18.61 -13.65
N ASN A 80 -0.85 18.63 -14.70
CA ASN A 80 -0.92 19.66 -15.74
C ASN A 80 -1.98 19.32 -16.80
N SER A 81 -2.22 18.02 -17.02
CA SER A 81 -3.21 17.45 -17.93
C SER A 81 -3.84 16.21 -17.28
N LYS A 82 -4.81 15.56 -17.93
CA LYS A 82 -5.29 14.24 -17.47
C LYS A 82 -4.20 13.17 -17.56
N ASP A 83 -3.18 13.42 -18.37
CA ASP A 83 -2.20 12.43 -18.78
C ASP A 83 -0.89 12.56 -17.99
N ASP A 84 -0.59 13.74 -17.43
CA ASP A 84 0.65 14.04 -16.71
C ASP A 84 0.44 14.24 -15.22
N MET A 85 1.12 13.44 -14.41
CA MET A 85 1.08 13.55 -12.96
C MET A 85 2.47 13.42 -12.34
N VAL A 86 2.89 14.45 -11.60
CA VAL A 86 3.97 14.36 -10.62
C VAL A 86 3.33 14.09 -9.27
N PHE A 87 3.80 13.07 -8.56
CA PHE A 87 3.23 12.65 -7.29
C PHE A 87 4.29 12.41 -6.22
N TYR A 88 3.87 12.48 -4.96
CA TYR A 88 4.60 11.85 -3.88
C TYR A 88 3.87 10.61 -3.42
N GLN A 89 4.64 9.66 -2.88
CA GLN A 89 4.12 8.45 -2.28
C GLN A 89 4.73 8.28 -0.89
N LEU A 90 3.88 7.97 0.09
CA LEU A 90 4.31 7.61 1.44
C LEU A 90 3.74 6.25 1.77
N ASN A 91 4.58 5.37 2.29
CA ASN A 91 4.18 4.08 2.86
C ASN A 91 4.70 3.99 4.29
N ALA A 92 3.85 3.53 5.21
CA ALA A 92 4.21 3.19 6.56
C ALA A 92 3.60 1.83 6.89
N ARG A 93 4.43 0.88 7.28
CA ARG A 93 4.02 -0.49 7.58
C ARG A 93 4.54 -0.91 8.94
N THR A 94 3.71 -1.62 9.70
CA THR A 94 4.10 -2.31 10.92
C THR A 94 3.67 -3.77 10.86
N ARG A 95 4.59 -4.69 11.14
CA ARG A 95 4.33 -6.14 11.20
C ARG A 95 5.12 -6.75 12.35
N ASP A 96 4.44 -7.39 13.29
CA ASP A 96 5.07 -8.03 14.47
C ASP A 96 6.07 -7.09 15.19
N SER A 97 5.61 -5.87 15.48
CA SER A 97 6.38 -4.74 16.04
C SER A 97 7.46 -4.13 15.12
N LYS A 98 7.79 -4.75 13.99
CA LYS A 98 8.75 -4.21 13.03
C LYS A 98 8.12 -3.12 12.17
N LYS A 99 8.76 -1.97 12.05
CA LYS A 99 8.27 -0.79 11.33
C LYS A 99 9.14 -0.45 10.14
N SER A 100 8.51 -0.17 9.01
CA SER A 100 9.16 0.36 7.82
C SER A 100 8.42 1.59 7.29
N TYR A 101 9.19 2.52 6.74
CA TYR A 101 8.69 3.75 6.16
C TYR A 101 9.34 3.92 4.79
N ASN A 102 8.54 4.24 3.77
CA ASN A 102 9.05 4.55 2.44
C ASN A 102 8.48 5.91 2.03
N ILE A 103 9.35 6.76 1.50
CA ILE A 103 8.96 8.05 0.90
C ILE A 103 9.49 8.09 -0.51
N GLY A 104 8.65 8.44 -1.46
CA GLY A 104 9.01 8.49 -2.86
C GLY A 104 8.40 9.66 -3.59
N LEU A 105 9.01 9.93 -4.73
CA LEU A 105 8.51 10.83 -5.76
C LEU A 105 8.42 10.05 -7.06
N GLY A 106 7.42 10.40 -7.86
CA GLY A 106 7.30 9.81 -9.17
C GLY A 106 6.65 10.74 -10.17
N TYR A 107 6.79 10.35 -11.41
CA TYR A 107 6.14 10.95 -12.55
C TYR A 107 5.48 9.85 -13.36
N ARG A 108 4.23 10.08 -13.76
CA ARG A 108 3.49 9.20 -14.66
C ARG A 108 2.95 10.01 -15.83
N ASN A 109 3.06 9.42 -17.02
CA ASN A 109 2.52 9.96 -18.25
C ASN A 109 1.66 8.90 -18.97
N ILE A 110 0.43 9.25 -19.31
CA ILE A 110 -0.45 8.46 -20.16
C ILE A 110 -0.14 8.83 -21.62
N VAL A 111 0.53 7.93 -22.34
CA VAL A 111 0.99 8.19 -23.73
C VAL A 111 -0.10 7.85 -24.75
N SER A 112 -1.01 6.94 -24.40
CA SER A 112 -2.15 6.54 -25.22
C SER A 112 -3.30 6.13 -24.31
N ASP A 113 -4.51 6.01 -24.86
CA ASP A 113 -5.73 5.68 -24.11
C ASP A 113 -5.59 4.50 -23.14
N ASN A 114 -4.66 3.58 -23.41
CA ASN A 114 -4.48 2.35 -22.66
C ASN A 114 -3.06 2.13 -22.14
N ILE A 115 -2.12 3.08 -22.26
CA ILE A 115 -0.73 2.87 -21.81
C ILE A 115 -0.24 4.07 -21.00
N MET A 116 0.26 3.78 -19.82
CA MET A 116 0.93 4.70 -18.91
C MET A 116 2.36 4.26 -18.67
N TYR A 117 3.29 5.21 -18.75
CA TYR A 117 4.65 5.03 -18.30
C TYR A 117 4.91 5.82 -17.04
N GLY A 118 5.78 5.30 -16.20
CA GLY A 118 6.17 5.94 -14.95
C GLY A 118 7.65 5.80 -14.67
N ILE A 119 8.18 6.78 -13.95
CA ILE A 119 9.45 6.68 -13.24
C ILE A 119 9.20 7.06 -11.79
N ASN A 120 9.82 6.34 -10.87
CA ASN A 120 9.72 6.60 -9.45
C ASN A 120 11.10 6.52 -8.80
N THR A 121 11.24 7.17 -7.64
CA THR A 121 12.37 6.98 -6.76
C THR A 121 11.89 6.95 -5.33
N PHE A 122 12.47 6.06 -4.54
CA PHE A 122 12.12 5.90 -3.13
C PHE A 122 13.34 5.98 -2.23
N TYR A 123 13.07 6.37 -1.00
CA TYR A 123 13.94 6.22 0.13
C TYR A 123 13.22 5.40 1.20
N ASP A 124 13.81 4.25 1.53
CA ASP A 124 13.29 3.29 2.49
C ASP A 124 14.04 3.41 3.82
N TYR A 125 13.30 3.31 4.91
CA TYR A 125 13.84 3.23 6.26
C TYR A 125 13.14 2.11 7.05
N SER A 126 13.91 1.10 7.44
CA SER A 126 13.48 0.10 8.43
C SER A 126 13.88 0.58 9.83
N ALA A 127 12.92 0.81 10.71
CA ALA A 127 13.17 1.42 12.02
C ALA A 127 13.93 0.47 12.97
N ASP A 128 13.61 -0.82 12.94
CA ASP A 128 14.16 -1.81 13.86
C ASP A 128 15.62 -2.10 13.55
N GLN A 129 15.91 -2.39 12.29
CA GLN A 129 17.28 -2.65 11.83
C GLN A 129 18.05 -1.35 11.54
N LYS A 130 17.34 -0.21 11.57
CA LYS A 130 17.82 1.12 11.20
C LYS A 130 18.44 1.16 9.80
N HIS A 131 18.09 0.23 8.92
CA HIS A 131 18.65 0.14 7.57
C HIS A 131 17.98 1.17 6.65
N LYS A 132 18.79 1.73 5.75
CA LYS A 132 18.36 2.72 4.76
C LYS A 132 18.69 2.19 3.37
N ARG A 133 17.76 2.39 2.45
CA ARG A 133 17.91 1.99 1.05
C ARG A 133 17.29 3.08 0.18
N SER A 134 17.80 3.27 -1.03
CA SER A 134 17.11 4.04 -2.05
C SER A 134 16.82 3.16 -3.25
N SER A 135 15.83 3.54 -4.06
CA SER A 135 15.56 2.89 -5.33
C SER A 135 15.21 3.89 -6.42
N ILE A 136 15.38 3.44 -7.66
CA ILE A 136 14.81 4.06 -8.85
C ILE A 136 14.05 2.95 -9.58
N GLY A 137 12.82 3.25 -9.98
CA GLY A 137 11.94 2.32 -10.67
C GLY A 137 11.38 2.90 -11.96
N LEU A 138 11.12 2.02 -12.91
CA LEU A 138 10.40 2.30 -14.15
C LEU A 138 9.12 1.45 -14.18
N GLU A 139 8.05 2.04 -14.70
CA GLU A 139 6.73 1.41 -14.82
C GLU A 139 6.24 1.56 -16.26
N ALA A 140 5.64 0.49 -16.79
CA ALA A 140 4.87 0.49 -18.03
C ALA A 140 3.60 -0.32 -17.77
N ILE A 141 2.46 0.36 -17.68
CA ILE A 141 1.19 -0.22 -17.25
C ILE A 141 0.15 0.04 -18.33
N SER A 142 -0.57 -1.00 -18.70
CA SER A 142 -1.67 -1.00 -19.63
C SER A 142 -2.87 -1.75 -19.05
N ASN A 143 -3.97 -1.81 -19.79
CA ASN A 143 -5.14 -2.59 -19.41
C ASN A 143 -4.84 -4.09 -19.38
N ASP A 144 -3.97 -4.56 -20.28
CA ASP A 144 -3.73 -5.99 -20.49
C ASP A 144 -2.40 -6.48 -19.90
N PHE A 145 -1.47 -5.56 -19.62
CA PHE A 145 -0.15 -5.90 -19.09
C PHE A 145 0.35 -4.85 -18.10
N GLU A 146 1.24 -5.28 -17.21
CA GLU A 146 2.04 -4.41 -16.37
C GLU A 146 3.49 -4.90 -16.37
N ALA A 147 4.41 -3.96 -16.39
CA ALA A 147 5.83 -4.22 -16.23
C ALA A 147 6.43 -3.17 -15.29
N ARG A 148 7.22 -3.63 -14.33
CA ARG A 148 7.96 -2.79 -13.39
C ARG A 148 9.40 -3.27 -13.32
N ALA A 149 10.34 -2.35 -13.24
CA ALA A 149 11.75 -2.66 -13.03
C ALA A 149 12.31 -1.73 -11.96
N ASN A 150 12.91 -2.29 -10.91
CA ASN A 150 13.45 -1.51 -9.79
C ASN A 150 14.92 -1.84 -9.58
N VAL A 151 15.72 -0.81 -9.29
CA VAL A 151 17.11 -0.96 -8.86
C VAL A 151 17.24 -0.37 -7.47
N TYR A 152 17.86 -1.13 -6.56
CA TYR A 152 18.01 -0.79 -5.16
C TYR A 152 19.48 -0.55 -4.79
N ASN A 153 19.71 0.54 -4.08
CA ASN A 153 20.99 0.90 -3.50
C ASN A 153 20.91 0.92 -1.98
N ALA A 154 21.73 0.10 -1.32
CA ALA A 154 21.89 0.08 0.11
C ALA A 154 22.71 1.29 0.58
N ILE A 155 22.07 2.16 1.36
CA ILE A 155 22.72 3.36 1.92
C ILE A 155 23.45 3.01 3.22
N THR A 156 22.90 2.10 4.03
CA THR A 156 23.57 1.64 5.24
C THR A 156 24.29 0.32 5.01
N GLY A 157 25.58 0.29 5.38
CA GLY A 157 26.39 -0.91 5.38
C GLY A 157 26.06 -1.88 6.52
N ARG A 158 26.99 -2.82 6.74
CA ARG A 158 26.91 -3.87 7.76
C ARG A 158 26.73 -3.31 9.17
N LYS A 159 25.84 -3.93 9.95
CA LYS A 159 25.59 -3.61 11.36
C LYS A 159 25.62 -4.87 12.20
N THR A 160 26.33 -4.82 13.32
CA THR A 160 26.39 -5.93 14.28
C THR A 160 25.07 -6.01 15.05
N VAL A 161 24.47 -7.19 15.09
CA VAL A 161 23.22 -7.47 15.82
C VAL A 161 23.42 -8.41 16.99
N ALA A 162 24.46 -9.25 16.97
CA ALA A 162 24.91 -10.07 18.11
C ALA A 162 26.39 -10.44 17.95
N THR A 163 26.96 -11.16 18.92
CA THR A 163 28.31 -11.77 18.78
C THR A 163 28.34 -12.63 17.52
N ASP A 164 29.28 -12.33 16.63
CA ASP A 164 29.46 -12.98 15.32
C ASP A 164 28.26 -12.92 14.36
N SER A 165 27.30 -12.03 14.58
CA SER A 165 26.13 -11.85 13.70
C SER A 165 25.98 -10.42 13.23
N TYR A 166 25.75 -10.25 11.92
CA TYR A 166 25.58 -8.96 11.29
C TYR A 166 24.42 -8.95 10.29
N GLU A 167 23.77 -7.79 10.16
CA GLU A 167 22.75 -7.52 9.16
C GLU A 167 23.25 -6.41 8.21
N GLN A 168 22.84 -6.47 6.94
CA GLN A 168 23.23 -5.49 5.94
C GLN A 168 22.09 -5.31 4.92
N ALA A 169 21.82 -4.06 4.53
CA ALA A 169 20.99 -3.80 3.36
C ALA A 169 21.76 -4.20 2.10
N LEU A 170 21.13 -4.97 1.22
CA LEU A 170 21.75 -5.43 -0.02
C LEU A 170 21.37 -4.51 -1.19
N ASN A 171 22.35 -4.27 -2.07
CA ASN A 171 22.05 -3.79 -3.42
C ASN A 171 21.35 -4.90 -4.20
N GLY A 172 20.51 -4.52 -5.15
CA GLY A 172 19.83 -5.50 -5.99
C GLY A 172 18.99 -4.85 -7.06
N TRP A 173 18.32 -5.66 -7.84
CA TRP A 173 17.33 -5.22 -8.80
C TRP A 173 16.25 -6.30 -8.94
N ASP A 174 15.05 -5.89 -9.32
CA ASP A 174 13.97 -6.78 -9.70
C ASP A 174 13.31 -6.31 -10.99
N VAL A 175 12.63 -7.26 -11.64
CA VAL A 175 11.73 -7.00 -12.76
C VAL A 175 10.48 -7.83 -12.50
N GLU A 176 9.33 -7.16 -12.54
CA GLU A 176 8.02 -7.75 -12.40
C GLU A 176 7.27 -7.56 -13.72
N VAL A 177 6.65 -8.63 -14.24
CA VAL A 177 5.81 -8.58 -15.42
C VAL A 177 4.53 -9.36 -15.13
N GLY A 178 3.40 -8.73 -15.34
CA GLY A 178 2.07 -9.29 -15.16
C GLY A 178 1.19 -8.99 -16.37
N GLY A 179 0.14 -9.76 -16.57
CA GLY A 179 -0.83 -9.51 -17.63
C GLY A 179 -2.00 -10.48 -17.62
N SER A 180 -3.10 -10.06 -18.24
CA SER A 180 -4.30 -10.85 -18.37
C SER A 180 -4.43 -11.42 -19.78
N ILE A 181 -4.67 -12.72 -19.88
CA ILE A 181 -5.09 -13.33 -21.15
C ILE A 181 -6.61 -13.31 -21.17
N ILE A 182 -7.20 -12.49 -22.04
CA ILE A 182 -8.64 -12.44 -22.26
C ILE A 182 -8.97 -13.31 -23.47
N PRO A 183 -9.62 -14.48 -23.30
CA PRO A 183 -10.10 -15.26 -24.43
C PRO A 183 -11.17 -14.45 -25.18
N SER A 184 -10.93 -14.17 -26.47
CA SER A 184 -11.94 -13.54 -27.32
C SER A 184 -13.07 -14.53 -27.60
N ASN A 185 -14.23 -14.32 -26.97
CA ASN A 185 -15.48 -14.93 -27.46
C ASN A 185 -15.94 -14.13 -28.67
N LYS A 186 -15.52 -14.55 -29.87
CA LYS A 186 -16.21 -14.18 -31.10
C LYS A 186 -17.53 -14.92 -31.15
N ASN A 187 -18.63 -14.20 -30.88
CA ASN A 187 -19.94 -14.53 -31.43
C ASN A 187 -20.17 -13.64 -32.65
#